data_AF-A0A1I3TL05-F1
#
_entry.id   AF-A0A1I3TL05-F1
#
_cell.length_a   1.000
_cell.length_b   1.000
_cell.length_c   1.000
_cell.angle_alpha   90.00
_cell.angle_beta   90.00
_cell.angle_gamma   90.00
#
_symmetry.space_group_name_H-M   'P 1'
#
loop_
_entity.id
_entity.type
_entity.pdbx_description
1 polymer ?
#
loop_
_entity_poly.entity_id
_entity_poly.type
_entity_poly.pdbx_seq_one_letter_code
_entity_poly.pdbx_strand_id
1 'polypeptide(L)'
;MEREMFIQKVTDHLHHTYQCHTIILYGSYQNGDYTNESDVDLIGFSEVAEAENRVETFQGKLLDVWIHPTEEMNKPEQFLKVLEGEILLDEKQQAETFLEKIDAIYQAGPRKLAGKEKQFLKDWLIKMKVRSRKGDMEGRYRFYWLIKESLEIYFEMNGRWYLGPKKSLNWLAKHDPEGYRKYDKLLEGPGDRRRLDAWIDHLQKL
;
A
#
# COMPACT_ATOMS: atom_id res chain seq x y z
N MET A 1 -1.32 27.32 2.14
CA MET A 1 -2.50 28.19 1.94
C MET A 1 -3.59 27.56 1.07
N GLU A 2 -3.38 27.27 -0.22
CA GLU A 2 -4.45 26.67 -1.06
C GLU A 2 -4.83 25.23 -0.64
N ARG A 3 -3.84 24.36 -0.38
CA ARG A 3 -4.07 23.00 0.14
C ARG A 3 -4.82 23.02 1.46
N GLU A 4 -4.33 23.76 2.45
CA GLU A 4 -4.92 23.81 3.80
C GLU A 4 -6.38 24.26 3.76
N MET A 5 -6.69 25.29 2.96
CA MET A 5 -8.07 25.76 2.79
C MET A 5 -8.96 24.70 2.12
N PHE A 6 -8.43 23.97 1.14
CA PHE A 6 -9.16 22.85 0.52
C PHE A 6 -9.38 21.71 1.51
N ILE A 7 -8.35 21.29 2.24
CA ILE A 7 -8.41 20.22 3.25
C ILE A 7 -9.38 20.59 4.37
N GLN A 8 -9.42 21.84 4.81
CA GLN A 8 -10.42 22.29 5.80
C GLN A 8 -11.85 22.10 5.26
N LYS A 9 -12.12 22.53 4.01
CA LYS A 9 -13.45 22.36 3.41
C LYS A 9 -13.84 20.90 3.23
N VAL A 10 -12.88 20.03 2.92
CA VAL A 10 -13.08 18.58 2.85
C VAL A 10 -13.39 18.02 4.23
N THR A 11 -12.65 18.45 5.25
CA THR A 11 -12.88 18.05 6.65
C THR A 11 -14.28 18.44 7.09
N ASP A 12 -14.69 19.69 6.82
CA ASP A 12 -16.03 20.19 7.11
C ASP A 12 -17.09 19.36 6.34
N HIS A 13 -16.86 19.04 5.08
CA HIS A 13 -17.78 18.22 4.27
C HIS A 13 -17.98 16.82 4.86
N LEU A 14 -16.90 16.13 5.25
CA LEU A 14 -16.96 14.80 5.87
C LEU A 14 -17.64 14.85 7.24
N HIS A 15 -17.32 15.85 8.06
CA HIS A 15 -17.92 16.06 9.36
C HIS A 15 -19.44 16.28 9.25
N HIS A 16 -19.91 17.13 8.33
CA HIS A 16 -21.34 17.41 8.21
C HIS A 16 -22.13 16.34 7.45
N THR A 17 -21.56 15.77 6.38
CA THR A 17 -22.27 14.81 5.52
C THR A 17 -22.30 13.40 6.11
N TYR A 18 -21.19 12.97 6.71
CA TYR A 18 -21.01 11.59 7.20
C TYR A 18 -20.90 11.50 8.72
N GLN A 19 -21.01 12.64 9.42
CA GLN A 19 -20.92 12.70 10.88
C GLN A 19 -19.63 12.08 11.42
N CYS A 20 -18.54 12.21 10.65
CA CYS A 20 -17.23 11.74 11.07
C CYS A 20 -16.72 12.61 12.23
N HIS A 21 -16.50 12.00 13.39
CA HIS A 21 -15.91 12.68 14.56
C HIS A 21 -14.38 12.62 14.55
N THR A 22 -13.80 11.70 13.77
CA THR A 22 -12.36 11.57 13.56
C THR A 22 -12.10 11.43 12.07
N ILE A 23 -11.20 12.24 11.52
CA ILE A 23 -10.86 12.25 10.09
C ILE A 23 -9.33 12.26 9.97
N ILE A 24 -8.80 11.34 9.17
CA ILE A 24 -7.37 11.23 8.90
C ILE A 24 -7.15 11.23 7.38
N LEU A 25 -6.28 12.11 6.91
CA LEU A 25 -5.79 12.15 5.55
C LEU A 25 -4.59 11.21 5.41
N TYR A 26 -4.59 10.40 4.36
CA TYR A 26 -3.44 9.54 4.05
C TYR A 26 -3.09 9.61 2.57
N GLY A 27 -2.20 8.72 2.12
CA GLY A 27 -1.81 8.64 0.72
C GLY A 27 -0.98 9.84 0.25
N SER A 28 -1.21 10.26 -0.99
CA SER A 28 -0.29 11.19 -1.67
C SER A 28 -0.38 12.63 -1.18
N TYR A 29 -1.57 13.06 -0.76
CA TYR A 29 -1.78 14.40 -0.21
C TYR A 29 -1.13 14.60 1.15
N GLN A 30 -0.95 13.53 1.94
CA GLN A 30 -0.26 13.56 3.23
C GLN A 30 1.26 13.73 3.06
N ASN A 31 1.88 13.06 2.08
CA ASN A 31 3.33 13.14 1.86
C ASN A 31 3.78 14.28 0.94
N GLY A 32 2.85 15.10 0.43
CA GLY A 32 3.14 16.20 -0.49
C GLY A 32 3.62 15.76 -1.88
N ASP A 33 3.41 14.49 -2.23
CA ASP A 33 3.84 13.89 -3.50
C ASP A 33 2.64 13.63 -4.45
N TYR A 34 1.56 14.38 -4.25
CA TYR A 34 0.36 14.38 -5.07
C TYR A 34 0.61 15.10 -6.39
N THR A 35 -0.09 14.63 -7.43
CA THR A 35 -0.07 15.20 -8.78
C THR A 35 -1.44 15.74 -9.14
N ASN A 36 -1.60 16.28 -10.34
CA ASN A 36 -2.92 16.72 -10.82
C ASN A 36 -3.91 15.57 -10.97
N GLU A 37 -3.43 14.33 -11.12
CA GLU A 37 -4.23 13.11 -11.26
C GLU A 37 -4.54 12.45 -9.90
N SER A 38 -3.92 12.93 -8.81
CA SER A 38 -4.11 12.36 -7.49
C SER A 38 -5.49 12.66 -6.92
N ASP A 39 -6.14 11.60 -6.44
CA ASP A 39 -7.25 11.63 -5.51
C ASP A 39 -6.78 11.98 -4.10
N VAL A 40 -7.76 12.30 -3.25
CA VAL A 40 -7.58 12.64 -1.84
C VAL A 40 -8.06 11.45 -1.01
N ASP A 41 -7.11 10.67 -0.49
CA ASP A 41 -7.38 9.50 0.34
C ASP A 41 -7.74 9.90 1.77
N LEU A 42 -8.96 9.60 2.20
CA LEU A 42 -9.47 9.96 3.53
C LEU A 42 -10.03 8.74 4.24
N ILE A 43 -9.79 8.67 5.54
CA ILE A 43 -10.52 7.77 6.44
C ILE A 43 -11.26 8.60 7.47
N GLY A 44 -12.55 8.30 7.64
CA GLY A 44 -13.41 8.90 8.64
C GLY A 44 -13.95 7.83 9.59
N PHE A 45 -14.10 8.17 10.87
CA PHE A 45 -14.77 7.33 11.86
C PHE A 45 -16.03 8.02 12.34
N SER A 46 -17.14 7.28 12.35
CA SER A 46 -18.46 7.76 12.77
C SER A 46 -19.27 6.65 13.46
N GLU A 47 -20.46 6.98 13.95
CA GLU A 47 -21.40 6.04 14.59
C GLU A 47 -22.22 5.22 13.57
N VAL A 48 -21.65 4.96 12.40
CA VAL A 48 -22.27 4.10 11.39
C VAL A 48 -22.22 2.64 11.84
N ALA A 49 -23.24 1.86 11.46
CA ALA A 49 -23.30 0.44 11.83
C ALA A 49 -22.30 -0.44 11.04
N GLU A 50 -22.02 -0.06 9.80
CA GLU A 50 -21.15 -0.80 8.88
C GLU A 50 -20.24 0.16 8.13
N ALA A 51 -19.04 -0.32 7.77
CA ALA A 51 -18.10 0.46 6.99
C ALA A 51 -18.62 0.68 5.56
N GLU A 52 -18.36 1.86 5.01
CA GLU A 52 -18.75 2.21 3.66
C GLU A 52 -17.67 3.02 2.95
N ASN A 53 -17.58 2.81 1.63
CA ASN A 53 -16.66 3.57 0.78
C ASN A 53 -17.46 4.54 -0.09
N ARG A 54 -16.92 5.74 -0.27
CA ARG A 54 -17.48 6.80 -1.09
C ARG A 54 -16.40 7.35 -2.00
N VAL A 55 -16.66 7.27 -3.30
CA VAL A 55 -15.87 7.95 -4.31
C VAL A 55 -16.72 9.13 -4.81
N GLU A 56 -16.27 10.35 -4.53
CA GLU A 56 -17.02 11.55 -4.89
C GLU A 56 -16.13 12.65 -5.45
N THR A 57 -16.72 13.57 -6.21
CA THR A 57 -16.01 14.76 -6.69
C THR A 57 -16.36 15.96 -5.82
N PHE A 58 -15.36 16.55 -5.18
CA PHE A 58 -15.50 17.74 -4.36
C PHE A 58 -14.56 18.84 -4.85
N GLN A 59 -15.13 19.98 -5.24
CA GLN A 59 -14.39 21.14 -5.79
C GLN A 59 -13.42 20.79 -6.92
N GLY A 60 -13.82 19.87 -7.80
CA GLY A 60 -13.03 19.44 -8.96
C GLY A 60 -11.91 18.45 -8.63
N LYS A 61 -11.87 17.90 -7.41
CA LYS A 61 -10.97 16.83 -6.98
C LYS A 61 -11.75 15.57 -6.66
N LEU A 62 -11.16 14.41 -6.92
CA LEU A 62 -11.71 13.13 -6.53
C LEU A 62 -11.34 12.86 -5.07
N LEU A 63 -12.33 12.51 -4.24
CA LEU A 63 -12.13 12.02 -2.88
C LEU A 63 -12.35 10.51 -2.90
N ASP A 64 -11.43 9.75 -2.28
CA ASP A 64 -11.64 8.34 -1.92
C ASP A 64 -11.80 8.26 -0.40
N VAL A 65 -13.05 8.22 0.05
CA VAL A 65 -13.42 8.33 1.47
C VAL A 65 -13.85 6.96 1.99
N TRP A 66 -13.15 6.50 3.02
CA TRP A 66 -13.44 5.27 3.74
C TRP A 66 -14.06 5.63 5.08
N ILE A 67 -15.32 5.31 5.31
CA ILE A 67 -16.05 5.62 6.54
C ILE A 67 -16.20 4.34 7.33
N HIS A 68 -15.72 4.34 8.57
CA HIS A 68 -15.68 3.16 9.42
C HIS A 68 -16.43 3.41 10.74
N PRO A 69 -17.05 2.37 11.34
CA PRO A 69 -17.53 2.44 12.71
C PRO A 69 -16.41 2.77 13.69
N THR A 70 -16.70 3.58 14.72
CA THR A 70 -15.74 3.94 15.79
C THR A 70 -15.02 2.71 16.35
N GLU A 71 -15.73 1.58 16.53
CA GLU A 71 -15.19 0.37 17.12
C GLU A 71 -14.02 -0.21 16.33
N GLU A 72 -13.92 0.07 15.03
CA GLU A 72 -12.82 -0.41 14.19
C GLU A 72 -11.49 0.28 14.51
N MET A 73 -11.50 1.43 15.20
CA MET A 73 -10.27 2.02 15.76
C MET A 73 -9.59 1.09 16.78
N ASN A 74 -10.30 0.09 17.31
CA ASN A 74 -9.72 -0.95 18.17
C ASN A 74 -9.01 -2.07 17.40
N LYS A 75 -9.01 -2.04 16.06
CA LYS A 75 -8.39 -3.02 15.16
C LYS A 75 -7.32 -2.38 14.25
N PRO A 76 -6.31 -1.69 14.80
CA PRO A 76 -5.32 -0.92 14.04
C PRO A 76 -4.56 -1.73 12.99
N GLU A 77 -4.44 -3.04 13.15
CA GLU A 77 -3.82 -3.95 12.18
C GLU A 77 -4.48 -3.94 10.80
N GLN A 78 -5.76 -3.55 10.72
CA GLN A 78 -6.51 -3.44 9.46
C GLN A 78 -6.21 -2.14 8.70
N PHE A 79 -5.50 -1.20 9.32
CA PHE A 79 -5.35 0.19 8.85
C PHE A 79 -3.91 0.59 8.57
N LEU A 80 -3.01 -0.37 8.27
CA LEU A 80 -1.63 -0.08 7.86
C LEU A 80 -1.53 0.87 6.65
N LYS A 81 -2.58 0.98 5.82
CA LYS A 81 -2.65 1.95 4.72
C LYS A 81 -2.63 3.42 5.18
N VAL A 82 -3.08 3.68 6.42
CA VAL A 82 -3.15 5.00 7.07
C VAL A 82 -1.85 5.32 7.83
N LEU A 83 -0.82 4.48 7.72
CA LEU A 83 0.49 4.74 8.32
C LEU A 83 1.01 6.13 7.92
N GLU A 84 1.43 6.91 8.92
CA GLU A 84 1.85 8.33 8.82
C GLU A 84 0.72 9.31 8.48
N GLY A 85 -0.55 8.91 8.64
CA GLY A 85 -1.71 9.76 8.36
C GLY A 85 -1.71 11.10 9.11
N GLU A 86 -2.23 12.14 8.45
CA GLU A 86 -2.42 13.48 9.02
C GLU A 86 -3.81 13.57 9.64
N ILE A 87 -3.88 13.84 10.94
CA ILE A 87 -5.14 14.01 11.67
C ILE A 87 -5.74 15.36 11.26
N LEU A 88 -6.93 15.34 10.66
CA LEU A 88 -7.68 16.52 10.26
C LEU A 88 -8.75 16.91 11.28
N LEU A 89 -9.33 15.92 11.96
CA LEU A 89 -10.33 16.07 13.01
C LEU A 89 -10.18 14.95 14.03
N ASP A 90 -10.30 15.25 15.32
CA ASP A 90 -10.27 14.25 16.40
C ASP A 90 -11.09 14.68 17.63
N GLU A 91 -12.41 14.71 17.49
CA GLU A 91 -13.30 15.15 18.58
C GLU A 91 -13.28 14.20 19.78
N LYS A 92 -12.99 12.91 19.56
CA LYS A 92 -12.92 11.88 20.60
C LYS A 92 -11.53 11.72 21.22
N GLN A 93 -10.52 12.43 20.73
CA GLN A 93 -9.12 12.34 21.20
C GLN A 93 -8.59 10.89 21.14
N GLN A 94 -8.90 10.17 20.05
CA GLN A 94 -8.52 8.78 19.83
C GLN A 94 -7.56 8.59 18.64
N ALA A 95 -7.42 9.60 17.77
CA ALA A 95 -6.68 9.48 16.53
C ALA A 95 -5.18 9.31 16.75
N GLU A 96 -4.59 10.06 17.69
CA GLU A 96 -3.16 9.94 18.02
C GLU A 96 -2.82 8.53 18.51
N THR A 97 -3.54 8.04 19.52
CA THR A 97 -3.37 6.68 20.06
C THR A 97 -3.60 5.61 18.99
N PHE A 98 -4.53 5.83 18.05
CA PHE A 98 -4.78 4.91 16.95
C PHE A 98 -3.58 4.86 15.98
N LEU A 99 -3.04 6.01 15.57
CA LEU A 99 -1.87 6.09 14.69
C LEU A 99 -0.61 5.54 15.36
N GLU A 100 -0.42 5.76 16.67
CA GLU A 100 0.68 5.17 17.44
C GLU A 100 0.63 3.64 17.44
N LYS A 101 -0.56 3.05 17.59
CA LYS A 101 -0.73 1.59 17.49
C LYS A 101 -0.43 1.07 16.09
N ILE A 102 -0.82 1.81 15.05
CA ILE A 102 -0.49 1.46 13.65
C ILE A 102 1.02 1.49 13.44
N ASP A 103 1.72 2.53 13.93
CA ASP A 103 3.17 2.60 13.84
C ASP A 103 3.82 1.43 14.60
N ALA A 104 3.38 1.13 15.82
CA ALA A 104 3.91 0.00 16.59
C ALA A 104 3.79 -1.34 15.82
N ILE A 105 2.66 -1.58 15.14
CA ILE A 105 2.46 -2.76 14.29
C ILE A 105 3.39 -2.74 13.07
N TYR A 106 3.55 -1.58 12.44
CA TYR A 106 4.47 -1.42 11.33
C TYR A 106 5.92 -1.72 11.74
N GLN A 107 6.38 -1.17 12.87
CA GLN A 107 7.73 -1.39 13.41
C GLN A 107 7.97 -2.84 13.85
N ALA A 108 6.94 -3.50 14.39
CA ALA A 108 7.02 -4.94 14.72
C ALA A 108 7.22 -5.82 13.47
N GLY A 109 6.76 -5.35 12.31
CA GLY A 109 6.80 -6.05 11.04
C GLY A 109 5.77 -7.19 10.94
N PRO A 110 5.59 -7.77 9.74
CA PRO A 110 4.73 -8.94 9.56
C PRO A 110 5.34 -10.16 10.25
N ARG A 111 4.55 -11.23 10.33
CA ARG A 111 5.00 -12.54 10.80
C ARG A 111 6.28 -12.96 10.07
N LYS A 112 7.32 -13.30 10.83
CA LYS A 112 8.58 -13.81 10.29
C LYS A 112 8.37 -15.20 9.70
N LEU A 113 8.75 -15.37 8.44
CA LEU A 113 8.74 -16.67 7.78
C LEU A 113 9.85 -17.58 8.32
N ALA A 114 9.49 -18.83 8.62
CA ALA A 114 10.45 -19.88 8.89
C ALA A 114 11.27 -20.22 7.62
N GLY A 115 12.46 -20.80 7.79
CA GLY A 115 13.34 -21.14 6.65
C GLY A 115 12.66 -22.03 5.60
N LYS A 116 11.80 -22.97 6.02
CA LYS A 116 11.03 -23.83 5.10
C LYS A 116 9.98 -23.04 4.31
N GLU A 117 9.34 -22.04 4.92
CA GLU A 117 8.35 -21.19 4.25
C GLU A 117 9.03 -20.28 3.22
N LYS A 118 10.18 -19.68 3.57
CA LYS A 118 11.00 -18.93 2.61
C LYS A 118 11.44 -19.80 1.44
N GLN A 119 11.89 -21.02 1.72
CA GLN A 119 12.28 -21.96 0.66
C GLN A 119 11.10 -22.33 -0.24
N PHE A 120 9.91 -22.54 0.33
CA PHE A 120 8.71 -22.79 -0.45
C PHE A 120 8.38 -21.63 -1.42
N LEU A 121 8.50 -20.38 -0.97
CA LEU A 121 8.31 -19.22 -1.84
C LEU A 121 9.37 -19.17 -2.95
N LYS A 122 10.64 -19.44 -2.62
CA LYS A 122 11.72 -19.54 -3.61
C LYS A 122 11.44 -20.61 -4.66
N ASP A 123 11.03 -21.81 -4.25
CA ASP A 123 10.69 -22.91 -5.16
C ASP A 123 9.48 -22.55 -6.04
N TRP A 124 8.49 -21.86 -5.46
CA TRP A 124 7.34 -21.35 -6.19
C TRP A 124 7.75 -20.33 -7.27
N LEU A 125 8.65 -19.40 -6.97
CA LEU A 125 9.18 -18.42 -7.93
C LEU A 125 9.85 -19.12 -9.11
N ILE A 126 10.68 -20.15 -8.85
CA ILE A 126 11.33 -20.94 -9.90
C ILE A 126 10.31 -21.70 -10.74
N LYS A 127 9.32 -22.33 -10.12
CA LYS A 127 8.23 -23.03 -10.82
C LYS A 127 7.43 -22.08 -11.71
N MET A 128 7.09 -20.89 -11.22
CA MET A 128 6.38 -19.88 -12.00
C MET A 128 7.23 -19.32 -13.14
N LYS A 129 8.53 -19.14 -12.91
CA LYS A 129 9.51 -18.78 -13.96
C LYS A 129 9.47 -19.78 -15.10
N VAL A 130 9.52 -21.08 -14.82
CA VAL A 130 9.39 -22.13 -15.85
C VAL A 130 8.03 -22.08 -16.56
N ARG A 131 6.94 -21.97 -15.80
CA ARG A 131 5.57 -21.94 -16.35
C ARG A 131 5.30 -20.72 -17.23
N SER A 132 5.90 -19.57 -16.91
CA SER A 132 5.81 -18.34 -17.71
C SER A 132 6.47 -18.48 -19.09
N ARG A 133 7.32 -19.51 -19.28
CA ARG A 133 8.03 -19.72 -20.54
C ARG A 133 7.17 -20.37 -21.62
N LYS A 134 5.98 -20.87 -21.27
CA LYS A 134 5.00 -21.38 -22.24
C LYS A 134 4.71 -20.28 -23.28
N GLY A 135 4.74 -20.62 -24.56
CA GLY A 135 4.61 -19.65 -25.67
C GLY A 135 3.17 -19.18 -25.92
N ASP A 136 2.23 -19.56 -25.05
CA ASP A 136 0.81 -19.33 -25.20
C ASP A 136 0.31 -18.20 -24.29
N MET A 137 -1.01 -18.00 -24.29
CA MET A 137 -1.67 -16.96 -23.49
C MET A 137 -1.47 -17.16 -21.98
N GLU A 138 -1.56 -18.41 -21.51
CA GLU A 138 -1.36 -18.75 -20.09
C GLU A 138 0.07 -18.43 -19.64
N GLY A 139 1.08 -18.76 -20.46
CA GLY A 139 2.48 -18.42 -20.18
C GLY A 139 2.69 -16.91 -20.08
N ARG A 140 2.10 -16.13 -20.99
CA ARG A 140 2.13 -14.65 -20.93
C ARG A 140 1.44 -14.11 -19.68
N TYR A 141 0.27 -14.62 -19.32
CA TYR A 141 -0.42 -14.25 -18.08
C TYR A 141 0.45 -14.51 -16.85
N ARG A 142 1.03 -15.72 -16.76
CA ARG A 142 1.92 -16.10 -15.66
C ARG A 142 3.19 -15.26 -15.58
N PHE A 143 3.70 -14.77 -16.71
CA PHE A 143 4.84 -13.85 -16.72
C PHE A 143 4.50 -12.55 -15.99
N TYR A 144 3.40 -11.88 -16.36
CA TYR A 144 2.99 -10.64 -15.70
C TYR A 144 2.54 -10.84 -14.26
N TRP A 145 1.86 -11.96 -13.98
CA TRP A 145 1.52 -12.33 -12.61
C TRP A 145 2.77 -12.50 -11.75
N LEU A 146 3.78 -13.24 -12.23
CA LEU A 146 5.04 -13.41 -11.50
C LEU A 146 5.76 -12.08 -11.27
N ILE A 147 5.75 -11.15 -12.23
CA ILE A 147 6.33 -9.81 -12.04
C ILE A 147 5.69 -9.09 -10.84
N LYS A 148 4.35 -9.06 -10.80
CA LYS A 148 3.60 -8.42 -9.71
C LYS A 148 3.85 -9.09 -8.38
N GLU A 149 3.65 -10.41 -8.31
CA GLU A 149 3.69 -11.16 -7.04
C GLU A 149 5.12 -11.32 -6.50
N SER A 150 6.14 -11.37 -7.37
CA SER A 150 7.54 -11.47 -6.92
C SER A 150 8.00 -10.25 -6.12
N LEU A 151 7.45 -9.05 -6.37
CA LEU A 151 7.73 -7.88 -5.52
C LEU A 151 7.13 -8.06 -4.13
N GLU A 152 5.90 -8.55 -4.02
CA GLU A 152 5.25 -8.80 -2.71
C GLU A 152 5.99 -9.88 -1.92
N ILE A 153 6.36 -10.97 -2.59
CA ILE A 153 7.17 -12.06 -2.03
C ILE A 153 8.53 -11.55 -1.55
N TYR A 154 9.15 -10.58 -2.23
CA TYR A 154 10.40 -9.97 -1.76
C TYR A 154 10.21 -9.35 -0.36
N PHE A 155 9.15 -8.58 -0.14
CA PHE A 155 8.86 -7.97 1.16
C PHE A 155 8.53 -9.03 2.21
N GLU A 156 7.75 -10.04 1.84
CA GLU A 156 7.39 -11.16 2.72
C GLU A 156 8.65 -11.93 3.20
N MET A 157 9.54 -12.30 2.28
CA MET A 157 10.79 -13.00 2.61
C MET A 157 11.74 -12.14 3.46
N ASN A 158 11.67 -10.82 3.34
CA ASN A 158 12.44 -9.89 4.17
C ASN A 158 11.76 -9.54 5.50
N GLY A 159 10.57 -10.10 5.78
CA GLY A 159 9.82 -9.78 6.99
C GLY A 159 9.40 -8.32 7.06
N ARG A 160 8.93 -7.77 5.93
CA ARG A 160 8.48 -6.38 5.80
C ARG A 160 7.09 -6.31 5.19
N TRP A 161 6.33 -5.29 5.58
CA TRP A 161 5.04 -5.01 4.98
C TRP A 161 5.20 -4.55 3.52
N TYR A 162 4.40 -5.11 2.61
CA TYR A 162 4.21 -4.56 1.28
C TYR A 162 3.14 -3.47 1.34
N LEU A 163 3.54 -2.20 1.30
CA LEU A 163 2.65 -1.04 1.43
C LEU A 163 2.23 -0.47 0.07
N GLY A 164 2.01 -1.35 -0.92
CA GLY A 164 1.74 -0.96 -2.30
C GLY A 164 3.01 -0.53 -3.06
N PRO A 165 2.89 -0.29 -4.38
CA PRO A 165 4.05 -0.14 -5.27
C PRO A 165 4.88 1.11 -4.94
N LYS A 166 4.24 2.26 -4.65
CA LYS A 166 4.94 3.53 -4.41
C LYS A 166 5.89 3.45 -3.21
N LYS A 167 5.36 3.12 -2.03
CA LYS A 167 6.16 2.99 -0.79
C LYS A 167 7.19 1.86 -0.91
N SER A 168 6.81 0.72 -1.49
CA SER A 168 7.69 -0.44 -1.63
C SER A 168 8.85 -0.21 -2.61
N LEU A 169 8.62 0.41 -3.76
CA LEU A 169 9.68 0.72 -4.72
C LEU A 169 10.65 1.77 -4.18
N ASN A 170 10.13 2.81 -3.50
CA ASN A 170 10.97 3.80 -2.81
C ASN A 170 11.83 3.16 -1.71
N TRP A 171 11.27 2.21 -0.97
CA TRP A 171 12.01 1.45 0.04
C TRP A 171 13.11 0.61 -0.61
N LEU A 172 12.77 -0.13 -1.68
CA LEU A 172 13.69 -0.99 -2.42
C LEU A 172 14.87 -0.18 -2.99
N ALA A 173 14.61 0.97 -3.60
CA ALA A 173 15.64 1.86 -4.14
C ALA A 173 16.67 2.30 -3.08
N LYS A 174 16.22 2.55 -1.84
CA LYS A 174 17.06 3.03 -0.74
C LYS A 174 17.86 1.90 -0.06
N HIS A 175 17.28 0.71 0.07
CA HIS A 175 17.83 -0.36 0.91
C HIS A 175 18.42 -1.54 0.14
N ASP A 176 18.02 -1.74 -1.12
CA ASP A 176 18.56 -2.75 -2.02
C ASP A 176 18.66 -2.19 -3.45
N PRO A 177 19.62 -1.28 -3.70
CA PRO A 177 19.77 -0.65 -5.02
C PRO A 177 20.03 -1.65 -6.15
N GLU A 178 20.65 -2.79 -5.86
CA GLU A 178 20.84 -3.86 -6.83
C GLU A 178 19.51 -4.52 -7.22
N GLY A 179 18.69 -4.87 -6.22
CA GLY A 179 17.35 -5.41 -6.40
C GLY A 179 16.45 -4.43 -7.15
N TYR A 180 16.45 -3.16 -6.74
CA TYR A 180 15.72 -2.08 -7.42
C TYR A 180 16.07 -2.02 -8.91
N ARG A 181 17.36 -1.90 -9.25
CA ARG A 181 17.80 -1.82 -10.64
C ARG A 181 17.40 -3.05 -11.47
N LYS A 182 17.42 -4.25 -10.89
CA LYS A 182 16.98 -5.47 -11.60
C LYS A 182 15.48 -5.47 -11.83
N TYR A 183 14.70 -5.07 -10.83
CA TYR A 183 13.24 -5.01 -10.93
C TYR A 183 12.79 -3.91 -11.89
N ASP A 184 13.37 -2.72 -11.79
CA ASP A 184 13.12 -1.59 -12.69
C ASP A 184 13.42 -1.98 -14.15
N LYS A 185 14.60 -2.57 -14.40
CA LYS A 185 14.96 -3.08 -15.73
C LYS A 185 13.99 -4.17 -16.24
N LEU A 186 13.45 -5.00 -15.36
CA LEU A 186 12.42 -6.00 -15.72
C LEU A 186 11.12 -5.34 -16.20
N LEU A 187 10.76 -4.17 -15.67
CA LEU A 187 9.57 -3.41 -16.07
C LEU A 187 9.79 -2.58 -17.35
N GLU A 188 11.05 -2.33 -17.75
CA GLU A 188 11.36 -1.57 -18.97
C GLU A 188 10.95 -2.29 -20.27
N GLY A 189 9.90 -1.79 -20.92
CA GLY A 189 9.52 -2.24 -22.27
C GLY A 189 8.80 -3.60 -22.29
N PRO A 190 8.75 -4.30 -23.44
CA PRO A 190 8.05 -5.58 -23.52
C PRO A 190 8.76 -6.62 -22.65
N GLY A 191 7.97 -7.50 -22.03
CA GLY A 191 8.46 -8.50 -21.08
C GLY A 191 9.67 -9.30 -21.58
N ASP A 192 10.81 -9.13 -20.91
CA ASP A 192 12.06 -9.81 -21.23
C ASP A 192 12.38 -10.90 -20.17
N ARG A 193 12.41 -12.15 -20.63
CA ARG A 193 12.65 -13.32 -19.78
C ARG A 193 14.04 -13.33 -19.13
N ARG A 194 15.06 -12.73 -19.76
CA ARG A 194 16.41 -12.63 -19.17
C ARG A 194 16.43 -11.69 -17.97
N ARG A 195 15.62 -10.64 -18.02
CA ARG A 195 15.46 -9.67 -16.92
C ARG A 195 14.66 -10.28 -15.79
N LEU A 196 13.64 -11.07 -16.13
CA LEU A 196 12.90 -11.85 -15.14
C LEU A 196 13.83 -12.85 -14.44
N ASP A 197 14.65 -13.57 -15.20
CA ASP A 197 15.64 -14.49 -14.63
C ASP A 197 16.58 -13.76 -13.65
N ALA A 198 17.12 -12.59 -14.04
CA ALA A 198 17.98 -11.79 -13.18
C ALA A 198 17.30 -11.34 -11.87
N TRP A 199 16.02 -10.95 -11.91
CA TRP A 199 15.25 -10.61 -10.72
C TRP A 199 14.99 -11.84 -9.85
N ILE A 200 14.52 -12.95 -10.42
CA ILE A 200 14.25 -14.17 -9.64
C ILE A 200 15.54 -14.70 -9.00
N ASP A 201 16.67 -14.66 -9.71
CA ASP A 201 17.97 -15.09 -9.17
C ASP A 201 18.48 -14.18 -8.04
N HIS A 202 18.07 -12.90 -8.02
CA HIS A 202 18.28 -12.00 -6.87
C HIS A 202 17.49 -12.50 -5.65
N LEU A 203 16.22 -12.84 -5.84
CA LEU A 203 15.32 -13.31 -4.77
C LEU A 203 15.78 -14.65 -4.18
N GLN A 204 16.44 -15.49 -4.96
CA GLN A 204 16.99 -16.76 -4.46
C GLN A 204 18.07 -16.57 -3.37
N LYS A 205 18.66 -15.38 -3.25
CA LYS A 205 19.71 -15.07 -2.27
C LYS A 205 19.18 -14.62 -0.89
N LEU A 206 17.86 -14.39 -0.76
CA LEU A 206 17.20 -13.87 0.46
C LEU A 206 17.01 -14.90 1.58
#